data_AF-E6WNL1-F1
#
_entry.id   AF-E6WNL1-F1
#
_cell.length_a   1.000
_cell.length_b   1.000
_cell.length_c   1.000
_cell.angle_alpha   90.00
_cell.angle_beta   90.00
_cell.angle_gamma   90.00
#
_symmetry.space_group_name_H-M   'P 1'
#
loop_
_entity.id
_entity.type
_entity.pdbx_description
1 polymer ?
#
loop_
_entity_poly.entity_id
_entity_poly.type
_entity_poly.pdbx_seq_one_letter_code
_entity_poly.pdbx_strand_id
1 'polypeptide(L)'
;MNSENLKFYEDDEGMAAELVLPALSTDPVQCINPESATVDEKMKNDIDFLIAKQTDFAVKIEQEAEKYCIRVYGQKATDLTLVKVYLSPDEENEYGFMYSTSLDNEHGVGMKFSGLDMKKIGSSETAFL
;
A
#
# COMPACT_ATOMS: atom_id res chain seq x y z
N MET A 1 5.89 -8.96 13.98
CA MET A 1 5.51 -7.55 14.22
C MET A 1 3.99 -7.50 14.26
N ASN A 2 3.41 -6.69 15.13
CA ASN A 2 1.97 -6.43 15.20
C ASN A 2 1.75 -4.98 15.63
N SER A 3 0.52 -4.50 15.48
CA SER A 3 0.08 -3.13 15.72
C SER A 3 0.42 -2.60 17.12
N GLU A 4 0.40 -3.48 18.13
CA GLU A 4 0.71 -3.15 19.52
C GLU A 4 2.16 -2.71 19.77
N ASN A 5 3.08 -3.03 18.85
CA ASN A 5 4.49 -2.63 18.95
C ASN A 5 4.83 -1.38 18.11
N LEU A 6 3.82 -0.76 17.48
CA LEU A 6 4.02 0.39 16.60
C LEU A 6 4.01 1.70 17.36
N LYS A 7 4.80 2.64 16.85
CA LYS A 7 4.71 4.04 17.24
C LYS A 7 3.86 4.76 16.22
N PHE A 8 2.66 5.16 16.63
CA PHE A 8 1.78 5.97 15.83
C PHE A 8 2.13 7.45 15.99
N TYR A 9 1.94 8.22 14.92
CA TYR A 9 2.19 9.65 14.89
C TYR A 9 1.18 10.34 13.95
N GLU A 10 1.00 11.64 14.15
CA GLU A 10 0.18 12.48 13.28
C GLU A 10 1.00 12.90 12.06
N ASP A 11 0.43 12.72 10.88
CA ASP A 11 0.93 13.11 9.57
C ASP A 11 -0.07 14.11 8.94
N ASP A 12 0.33 14.86 7.91
CA ASP A 12 -0.57 15.85 7.28
C ASP A 12 -1.77 15.20 6.57
N GLU A 13 -1.67 13.91 6.24
CA GLU A 13 -2.75 13.13 5.65
C GLU A 13 -3.65 12.42 6.69
N GLY A 14 -3.20 12.23 7.94
CA GLY A 14 -3.95 11.53 8.99
C GLY A 14 -3.05 10.83 10.03
N MET A 15 -3.57 9.81 10.72
CA MET A 15 -2.75 9.01 11.64
C MET A 15 -1.88 8.01 10.87
N ALA A 16 -0.59 7.95 11.20
CA ALA A 16 0.38 7.11 10.50
C ALA A 16 1.22 6.24 11.44
N ALA A 17 1.83 5.20 10.87
CA ALA A 17 2.85 4.38 11.51
C ALA A 17 3.87 3.84 10.49
N GLU A 18 5.12 3.66 10.92
CA GLU A 18 6.14 2.99 10.11
C GLU A 18 5.98 1.47 10.21
N LEU A 19 5.79 0.81 9.07
CA LEU A 19 5.64 -0.64 8.96
C LEU A 19 6.87 -1.28 8.34
N VAL A 20 7.37 -2.34 8.96
CA VAL A 20 8.38 -3.21 8.36
C VAL A 20 7.64 -4.34 7.66
N LEU A 21 7.64 -4.32 6.33
CA LEU A 21 6.95 -5.29 5.47
C LEU A 21 7.98 -6.00 4.56
N PRO A 22 8.80 -6.95 5.07
CA PRO A 22 9.92 -7.53 4.33
C PRO A 22 9.56 -8.23 3.01
N ALA A 23 8.30 -8.65 2.83
CA ALA A 23 7.84 -9.21 1.56
C ALA A 23 7.58 -8.15 0.48
N LEU A 24 7.41 -6.88 0.88
CA LEU A 24 7.02 -5.76 0.00
C LEU A 24 8.11 -4.69 -0.12
N SER A 25 8.91 -4.48 0.93
CA SER A 25 9.97 -3.47 0.98
C SER A 25 11.10 -3.91 1.90
N THR A 26 12.33 -3.49 1.57
CA THR A 26 13.49 -3.65 2.46
C THR A 26 13.54 -2.61 3.56
N ASP A 27 12.94 -1.44 3.31
CA ASP A 27 12.91 -0.30 4.23
C ASP A 27 11.54 -0.19 4.91
N PRO A 28 11.45 0.40 6.11
CA PRO A 28 10.17 0.75 6.71
C PRO A 28 9.36 1.64 5.76
N VAL A 29 8.06 1.39 5.70
CA VAL A 29 7.13 2.10 4.84
C VAL A 29 6.08 2.78 5.71
N GLN A 30 5.81 4.04 5.41
CA GLN A 30 4.75 4.80 6.05
C GLN A 30 3.38 4.21 5.66
N CYS A 31 2.60 3.84 6.66
CA CYS A 31 1.21 3.42 6.53
C CYS A 31 0.30 4.47 7.16
N ILE A 32 -0.62 5.03 6.38
CA ILE A 32 -1.45 6.17 6.75
C ILE A 32 -2.91 5.72 6.81
N ASN A 33 -3.64 6.13 7.84
CA ASN A 33 -5.10 6.12 7.91
C ASN A 33 -5.60 7.55 7.64
N PRO A 34 -6.00 7.85 6.39
CA PRO A 34 -6.33 9.21 5.96
C PRO A 34 -7.47 9.82 6.76
N GLU A 35 -7.40 11.13 6.99
CA GLU A 35 -8.42 11.93 7.68
C GLU A 35 -8.73 11.48 9.13
N SER A 36 -8.03 10.46 9.62
CA SER A 36 -8.17 9.99 10.99
C SER A 36 -7.38 10.86 11.95
N ALA A 37 -8.05 11.34 13.00
CA ALA A 37 -7.43 12.12 14.06
C ALA A 37 -6.90 11.25 15.22
N THR A 38 -7.24 9.95 15.25
CA THR A 38 -6.90 9.05 16.37
C THR A 38 -6.68 7.62 15.89
N VAL A 39 -5.81 6.89 16.59
CA VAL A 39 -5.66 5.44 16.37
C VAL A 39 -6.83 4.70 17.00
N ASP A 40 -7.60 3.98 16.19
CA ASP A 40 -8.69 3.12 16.64
C ASP A 40 -8.35 1.63 16.49
N GLU A 41 -9.23 0.76 16.98
CA GLU A 41 -9.05 -0.69 16.87
C GLU A 41 -9.10 -1.17 15.42
N LYS A 42 -9.86 -0.49 14.55
CA LYS A 42 -9.95 -0.83 13.12
C LYS A 42 -8.60 -0.66 12.44
N MET A 43 -7.96 0.50 12.59
CA MET A 43 -6.63 0.78 12.04
C MET A 43 -5.61 -0.28 12.49
N LYS A 44 -5.64 -0.66 13.77
CA LYS A 44 -4.77 -1.71 14.31
C LYS A 44 -5.04 -3.07 13.66
N ASN A 45 -6.31 -3.46 13.53
CA ASN A 45 -6.72 -4.72 12.91
C ASN A 45 -6.33 -4.79 11.43
N ASP A 46 -6.52 -3.70 10.68
CA ASP A 46 -6.13 -3.61 9.27
C ASP A 46 -4.60 -3.72 9.12
N ILE A 47 -3.83 -3.04 9.98
CA ILE A 47 -2.36 -3.17 9.99
C ILE A 47 -1.94 -4.60 10.32
N ASP A 48 -2.57 -5.24 11.31
CA ASP A 48 -2.26 -6.61 11.69
C ASP A 48 -2.57 -7.60 10.56
N PHE A 49 -3.69 -7.41 9.85
CA PHE A 49 -4.01 -8.18 8.66
C PHE A 49 -2.97 -7.98 7.56
N LEU A 50 -2.61 -6.73 7.26
CA LEU A 50 -1.59 -6.39 6.28
C LEU A 50 -0.24 -7.08 6.58
N ILE A 51 0.23 -6.99 7.83
CA ILE A 51 1.48 -7.63 8.26
C ILE A 51 1.39 -9.15 8.12
N ALA A 52 0.27 -9.75 8.52
CA ALA A 52 0.05 -11.19 8.45
C ALA A 52 -0.03 -11.71 7.00
N LYS A 53 -0.48 -10.86 6.07
CA LYS A 53 -0.77 -11.20 4.67
C LYS A 53 0.22 -10.63 3.66
N GLN A 54 1.28 -9.98 4.10
CA GLN A 54 2.24 -9.29 3.24
C GLN A 54 2.81 -10.15 2.09
N THR A 55 3.04 -11.45 2.32
CA THR A 55 3.52 -12.36 1.27
C THR A 55 2.47 -12.62 0.19
N ASP A 56 1.21 -12.77 0.59
CA ASP A 56 0.08 -12.95 -0.35
C ASP A 56 -0.11 -11.68 -1.19
N PHE A 57 -0.01 -10.49 -0.55
CA PHE A 57 -0.01 -9.21 -1.25
C PHE A 57 1.16 -9.10 -2.24
N ALA A 58 2.38 -9.43 -1.82
CA ALA A 58 3.57 -9.30 -2.66
C ALA A 58 3.44 -10.09 -3.97
N VAL A 59 3.00 -11.35 -3.88
CA VAL A 59 2.78 -12.21 -5.06
C VAL A 59 1.74 -11.59 -5.99
N LYS A 60 0.64 -11.07 -5.43
CA LYS A 60 -0.44 -10.49 -6.23
C LYS A 60 -0.03 -9.17 -6.88
N ILE A 61 0.68 -8.32 -6.15
CA ILE A 61 1.20 -7.03 -6.61
C ILE A 61 2.18 -7.25 -7.76
N GLU A 62 3.14 -8.16 -7.64
CA GLU A 62 4.12 -8.45 -8.70
C GLU A 62 3.41 -8.86 -10.00
N GLN A 63 2.43 -9.78 -9.91
CA GLN A 63 1.67 -10.27 -11.06
C GLN A 63 0.85 -9.17 -11.74
N GLU A 64 0.15 -8.34 -10.97
CA GLU A 64 -0.71 -7.30 -11.54
C GLU A 64 0.10 -6.10 -12.03
N ALA A 65 1.19 -5.74 -11.36
CA ALA A 65 2.11 -4.71 -11.81
C ALA A 65 2.76 -5.07 -13.14
N GLU A 66 3.21 -6.32 -13.30
CA GLU A 66 3.79 -6.80 -14.55
C GLU A 66 2.79 -6.64 -15.71
N LYS A 67 1.55 -7.13 -15.53
CA LYS A 67 0.50 -7.03 -16.55
C LYS A 67 0.18 -5.57 -16.89
N TYR A 68 0.06 -4.73 -15.87
CA TYR A 68 -0.25 -3.30 -16.04
C TYR A 68 0.87 -2.59 -16.80
N CYS A 69 2.11 -2.76 -16.38
CA CYS A 69 3.24 -2.06 -16.96
C CYS A 69 3.49 -2.49 -18.42
N ILE A 70 3.36 -3.79 -18.72
CA ILE A 70 3.43 -4.27 -20.11
C ILE A 70 2.32 -3.64 -20.96
N ARG A 71 1.10 -3.59 -20.42
CA ARG A 71 -0.05 -3.04 -21.16
C ARG A 71 0.07 -1.53 -21.42
N VAL A 72 0.56 -0.76 -20.45
CA VAL A 72 0.59 0.71 -20.51
C VAL A 72 1.90 1.25 -21.09
N TYR A 73 3.04 0.69 -20.70
CA TYR A 73 4.37 1.18 -21.08
C TYR A 73 5.11 0.23 -22.03
N GLY A 74 4.54 -0.93 -22.38
CA GLY A 74 5.14 -1.88 -23.33
C GLY A 74 6.26 -2.75 -22.76
N GLN A 75 6.55 -2.66 -21.46
CA GLN A 75 7.64 -3.41 -20.80
C GLN A 75 7.33 -3.68 -19.32
N LYS A 76 8.08 -4.61 -18.71
CA LYS A 76 7.97 -4.92 -17.29
C LYS A 76 8.62 -3.84 -16.44
N ALA A 77 8.05 -3.54 -15.28
CA ALA A 77 8.76 -2.78 -14.26
C ALA A 77 9.77 -3.68 -13.56
N THR A 78 11.02 -3.22 -13.40
CA THR A 78 12.10 -3.97 -12.73
C THR A 78 12.55 -3.32 -11.43
N ASP A 79 11.92 -2.21 -11.05
CA ASP A 79 12.35 -1.30 -9.98
C ASP A 79 11.16 -0.79 -9.13
N LEU A 80 10.09 -1.57 -9.05
CA LEU A 80 8.94 -1.25 -8.19
C LEU A 80 9.39 -1.12 -6.75
N THR A 81 9.27 0.09 -6.22
CA THR A 81 9.62 0.41 -4.83
C THR A 81 8.37 0.90 -4.12
N LEU A 82 8.00 0.24 -3.02
CA LEU A 82 6.84 0.64 -2.22
C LEU A 82 7.15 1.95 -1.49
N VAL A 83 6.33 2.98 -1.72
CA VAL A 83 6.52 4.33 -1.19
C VAL A 83 5.64 4.56 0.04
N LYS A 84 4.35 4.27 -0.08
CA LYS A 84 3.35 4.46 0.98
C LYS A 84 2.27 3.38 0.91
N VAL A 85 1.68 3.11 2.07
CA VAL A 85 0.45 2.33 2.20
C VAL A 85 -0.64 3.21 2.79
N TYR A 86 -1.84 3.10 2.24
CA TYR A 86 -3.04 3.78 2.71
C TYR A 86 -4.05 2.76 3.22
N LEU A 87 -4.63 3.02 4.38
CA LEU A 87 -5.78 2.29 4.89
C LEU A 87 -7.06 3.03 4.50
N SER A 88 -8.17 2.32 4.35
CA SER A 88 -9.47 2.97 4.28
C SER A 88 -9.97 3.27 5.70
N PRO A 89 -10.39 4.51 6.02
CA PRO A 89 -10.98 4.80 7.33
C PRO A 89 -12.36 4.13 7.48
N ASP A 90 -13.12 4.06 6.39
CA ASP A 90 -14.53 3.60 6.41
C ASP A 90 -14.68 2.09 6.17
N GLU A 91 -13.79 1.49 5.38
CA GLU A 91 -13.92 0.10 4.91
C GLU A 91 -12.87 -0.81 5.56
N GLU A 92 -13.29 -1.95 6.12
CA GLU A 92 -12.37 -2.94 6.69
C GLU A 92 -11.55 -3.63 5.59
N ASN A 93 -10.27 -3.85 5.86
CA ASN A 93 -9.35 -4.52 4.96
C ASN A 93 -9.26 -3.91 3.55
N GLU A 94 -9.52 -2.61 3.40
CA GLU A 94 -9.22 -1.91 2.17
C GLU A 94 -7.86 -1.20 2.27
N TYR A 95 -7.02 -1.46 1.26
CA TYR A 95 -5.64 -1.02 1.24
C TYR A 95 -5.30 -0.36 -0.08
N GLY A 96 -4.56 0.74 -0.01
CA GLY A 96 -3.91 1.35 -1.15
C GLY A 96 -2.40 1.22 -1.08
N PHE A 97 -1.77 0.75 -2.14
CA PHE A 97 -0.31 0.64 -2.24
C PHE A 97 0.22 1.55 -3.34
N MET A 98 1.10 2.48 -2.95
CA MET A 98 1.74 3.41 -3.86
C MET A 98 3.16 2.96 -4.16
N TYR A 99 3.46 2.70 -5.43
CA TYR A 99 4.79 2.28 -5.89
C TYR A 99 5.41 3.34 -6.81
N SER A 100 6.71 3.58 -6.66
CA SER A 100 7.50 4.30 -7.66
C SER A 100 8.17 3.33 -8.63
N THR A 101 8.39 3.76 -9.87
CA THR A 101 9.13 3.02 -10.91
C THR A 101 9.67 4.01 -11.95
N SER A 102 10.81 3.69 -12.57
CA SER A 102 11.37 4.49 -13.67
C SER A 102 10.49 4.56 -14.92
N LEU A 103 9.49 3.68 -15.04
CA LEU A 103 8.51 3.71 -16.13
C LEU A 103 7.53 4.88 -16.02
N ASP A 104 7.27 5.37 -14.81
CA ASP A 104 6.38 6.50 -14.53
C ASP A 104 6.92 7.30 -13.33
N ASN A 105 7.84 8.21 -13.63
CA ASN A 105 8.52 9.03 -12.62
C ASN A 105 7.61 10.14 -12.06
N GLU A 106 6.51 10.46 -12.74
CA GLU A 106 5.62 11.55 -12.34
C GLU A 106 4.55 11.05 -11.37
N HIS A 107 3.94 9.91 -11.66
CA HIS A 107 2.77 9.45 -10.91
C HIS A 107 2.93 8.08 -10.26
N GLY A 108 3.93 7.27 -10.65
CA GLY A 108 4.09 5.91 -10.14
C GLY A 108 2.91 4.98 -10.45
N VAL A 109 2.84 3.85 -9.74
CA VAL A 109 1.78 2.85 -9.89
C VAL A 109 1.00 2.74 -8.58
N GLY A 110 -0.31 2.93 -8.64
CA GLY A 110 -1.22 2.71 -7.51
C GLY A 110 -1.99 1.42 -7.65
N MET A 111 -2.21 0.75 -6.52
CA MET A 111 -3.00 -0.48 -6.45
C MET A 111 -3.95 -0.42 -5.27
N LYS A 112 -5.25 -0.63 -5.52
CA LYS A 112 -6.28 -0.72 -4.49
C LYS A 112 -6.73 -2.17 -4.30
N PHE A 113 -6.75 -2.62 -3.06
CA PHE A 113 -7.21 -3.93 -2.62
C PHE A 113 -8.39 -3.82 -1.67
N SER A 114 -9.24 -4.85 -1.69
CA SER A 114 -10.18 -5.15 -0.61
C SER A 114 -9.96 -6.61 -0.21
N GLY A 115 -9.52 -6.83 1.02
CA GLY A 115 -8.84 -8.05 1.42
C GLY A 115 -7.61 -8.30 0.52
N LEU A 116 -7.55 -9.49 -0.09
CA LEU A 116 -6.50 -9.86 -1.04
C LEU A 116 -6.90 -9.66 -2.51
N ASP A 117 -8.12 -9.18 -2.77
CA ASP A 117 -8.62 -8.98 -4.12
C ASP A 117 -8.22 -7.60 -4.64
N MET A 118 -7.46 -7.59 -5.74
CA MET A 118 -7.16 -6.37 -6.48
C MET A 118 -8.44 -5.78 -7.07
N LYS A 119 -8.78 -4.55 -6.69
CA LYS A 119 -9.94 -3.81 -7.20
C LYS A 119 -9.56 -2.86 -8.31
N LYS A 120 -8.41 -2.20 -8.20
CA LYS A 120 -7.98 -1.19 -9.17
C LYS A 120 -6.46 -1.12 -9.26
N ILE A 121 -5.96 -0.90 -10.48
CA ILE A 121 -4.55 -0.60 -10.76
C ILE A 121 -4.47 0.50 -11.81
N GLY A 122 -3.60 1.47 -11.59
CA GLY A 122 -3.47 2.66 -12.43
C GLY A 122 -2.24 3.47 -12.04
N SER A 123 -2.17 4.71 -12.53
CA SER A 123 -1.27 5.69 -11.91
C SER A 123 -1.68 5.88 -10.44
N SER A 124 -0.75 6.26 -9.56
CA SER A 124 -1.08 6.34 -8.13
C SER A 124 -2.25 7.28 -7.85
N GLU A 125 -2.32 8.43 -8.51
CA GLU A 125 -3.45 9.34 -8.41
C GLU A 125 -4.78 8.69 -8.84
N THR A 126 -4.79 7.92 -9.92
CA THR A 126 -6.03 7.36 -10.45
C THR A 126 -6.48 6.10 -9.74
N ALA A 127 -5.60 5.36 -9.07
CA ALA A 127 -5.95 4.14 -8.36
C ALA A 127 -6.66 4.40 -7.02
N PHE A 128 -6.46 5.58 -6.43
CA PHE A 128 -7.03 5.98 -5.14
C PHE A 128 -8.21 6.95 -5.24
N LEU A 129 -8.51 7.45 -6.46
CA LEU A 129 -9.79 8.08 -6.83
C LEU A 129 -10.87 7.03 -7.16
#